data_AF-T0RXQ0-F1
#
_entry.id   AF-T0RXQ0-F1
#
_cell.length_a   1.000
_cell.length_b   1.000
_cell.length_c   1.000
_cell.angle_alpha   90.00
_cell.angle_beta   90.00
_cell.angle_gamma   90.00
#
_symmetry.space_group_name_H-M   'P 1'
#
loop_
_entity.id
_entity.type
_entity.pdbx_description
1 polymer ?
#
loop_
_entity_poly.entity_id
_entity_poly.type
_entity_poly.pdbx_seq_one_letter_code
_entity_poly.pdbx_strand_id
1 'polypeptide(L)'
;MPPAHVQPPTVEVVFLGTSSMMSSATRNVSGIGVSIDGDCWIFDAGEGIGLQLSKASLLLSAVSRIFVTHMHGDHIFGLMGLLLSAGNGGVAREIQVVGPPGLRRYLRRNFVESQSNMKCARYYVDELWAPTSTELTCEYDPLPFERQGANVVPSDDGSWCVPCPRPSAFHVRAAALRHTLEPCYGFVIQEHDYPGRVQLTPALRARLLRDDNAAFLRAHYGMENPLQALAMVQGSDTASVTLVDGSLCLRDIAGPTRHGRRLCILGDTCDSRAIASLAVGADVVVHECTNAFIASLDSQSTTSEEVEARTFVHGHSTPAMAGRFAAAVGASRLILTHFSRRYRDDASDEMTHAMTEIKTQCSAYFTGLVHCAHDLQHIRLPMREERTRDLVAEGAEAARVASSAADDAKAAAIRFFRSHPTSSDGHTSHAKRLLS
;
A
#
# COMPACT_ATOMS: atom_id res chain seq x y z
N MET A 1 -8.86 -2.26 -22.50
CA MET A 1 -9.46 -2.59 -21.20
C MET A 1 -9.20 -4.06 -20.96
N PRO A 2 -8.59 -4.47 -19.84
CA PRO A 2 -8.49 -5.89 -19.47
C PRO A 2 -9.91 -6.50 -19.44
N PRO A 3 -10.07 -7.81 -19.68
CA PRO A 3 -11.36 -8.45 -19.44
C PRO A 3 -11.72 -8.20 -17.96
N ALA A 4 -12.91 -7.64 -17.73
CA ALA A 4 -13.43 -7.42 -16.38
C ALA A 4 -13.37 -8.77 -15.65
N HIS A 5 -12.50 -8.89 -14.65
CA HIS A 5 -12.52 -10.05 -13.77
C HIS A 5 -13.93 -10.12 -13.16
N VAL A 6 -14.73 -11.11 -13.55
CA VAL A 6 -16.13 -11.21 -13.11
C VAL A 6 -16.22 -11.38 -11.57
N GLN A 7 -15.15 -11.92 -10.97
CA GLN A 7 -15.02 -12.08 -9.53
C GLN A 7 -13.82 -11.30 -8.97
N PRO A 8 -13.97 -10.69 -7.78
CA PRO A 8 -12.88 -9.97 -7.14
C PRO A 8 -11.86 -10.96 -6.55
N PRO A 9 -10.56 -10.72 -6.69
CA PRO A 9 -9.51 -11.57 -6.13
C PRO A 9 -9.54 -11.57 -4.60
N THR A 10 -8.99 -12.61 -3.99
CA THR A 10 -8.66 -12.59 -2.57
C THR A 10 -7.44 -11.70 -2.35
N VAL A 11 -7.55 -10.76 -1.40
CA VAL A 11 -6.46 -9.85 -1.04
C VAL A 11 -6.17 -9.99 0.45
N GLU A 12 -4.89 -10.14 0.76
CA GLU A 12 -4.37 -10.24 2.12
C GLU A 12 -3.11 -9.41 2.28
N VAL A 13 -3.00 -8.72 3.41
CA VAL A 13 -1.79 -8.02 3.84
C VAL A 13 -1.11 -8.83 4.93
N VAL A 14 0.17 -9.10 4.75
CA VAL A 14 1.00 -9.92 5.64
C VAL A 14 2.15 -9.08 6.14
N PHE A 15 2.26 -8.88 7.45
CA PHE A 15 3.34 -8.09 8.03
C PHE A 15 4.55 -8.99 8.26
N LEU A 16 5.61 -8.80 7.47
CA LEU A 16 6.80 -9.65 7.52
C LEU A 16 7.83 -9.11 8.51
N GLY A 17 7.80 -7.81 8.78
CA GLY A 17 8.54 -7.19 9.87
C GLY A 17 7.95 -5.82 10.20
N THR A 18 7.95 -5.51 11.50
CA THR A 18 7.24 -4.37 12.07
C THR A 18 8.11 -3.48 12.95
N SER A 19 9.43 -3.73 13.02
CA SER A 19 10.41 -2.96 13.78
C SER A 19 11.00 -1.83 12.94
N SER A 20 11.29 -0.70 13.58
CA SER A 20 12.08 0.39 13.00
C SER A 20 13.58 0.20 13.18
N MET A 21 14.39 0.58 12.18
CA MET A 21 15.86 0.70 12.20
C MET A 21 16.64 -0.61 12.38
N MET A 22 16.28 -1.45 13.34
CA MET A 22 16.98 -2.68 13.68
C MET A 22 15.99 -3.79 14.01
N SER A 23 16.38 -5.02 13.68
CA SER A 23 15.64 -6.21 14.09
C SER A 23 15.86 -6.47 15.58
N SER A 24 14.91 -7.19 16.16
CA SER A 24 14.94 -7.66 17.53
C SER A 24 14.54 -9.14 17.57
N ALA A 25 14.62 -9.75 18.74
CA ALA A 25 14.16 -11.14 18.91
C ALA A 25 12.65 -11.32 18.62
N THR A 26 11.86 -10.24 18.67
CA THR A 26 10.40 -10.30 18.58
C THR A 26 9.81 -9.57 17.37
N ARG A 27 10.56 -8.65 16.76
CA ARG A 27 10.16 -7.93 15.54
C ARG A 27 11.32 -7.82 14.57
N ASN A 28 11.11 -8.22 13.33
CA ASN A 28 12.03 -7.99 12.23
C ASN A 28 11.88 -6.57 11.66
N VAL A 29 12.87 -6.10 10.91
CA VAL A 29 12.81 -4.81 10.19
C VAL A 29 11.76 -4.81 9.08
N SER A 30 11.40 -3.62 8.61
CA SER A 30 10.36 -3.32 7.64
C SER A 30 10.22 -4.33 6.49
N GLY A 31 9.00 -4.86 6.36
CA GLY A 31 8.58 -5.60 5.20
C GLY A 31 7.11 -5.99 5.27
N ILE A 32 6.38 -5.76 4.18
CA ILE A 32 4.95 -6.05 4.07
C ILE A 32 4.70 -6.84 2.79
N GLY A 33 4.09 -8.01 2.90
CA GLY A 33 3.57 -8.76 1.77
C GLY A 33 2.12 -8.40 1.47
N VAL A 34 1.78 -8.19 0.21
CA VAL A 34 0.39 -8.11 -0.27
C VAL A 34 0.16 -9.29 -1.20
N SER A 35 -0.66 -10.24 -0.77
CA SER A 35 -1.01 -11.44 -1.53
C SER A 35 -2.31 -11.19 -2.28
N ILE A 36 -2.31 -11.38 -3.60
CA ILE A 36 -3.43 -11.19 -4.51
C ILE A 36 -3.61 -12.46 -5.32
N ASP A 37 -4.61 -13.29 -4.98
CA ASP A 37 -4.83 -14.62 -5.58
C ASP A 37 -3.56 -15.48 -5.72
N GLY A 38 -2.67 -15.38 -4.74
CA GLY A 38 -1.41 -16.13 -4.71
C GLY A 38 -0.24 -15.48 -5.45
N ASP A 39 -0.44 -14.35 -6.14
CA ASP A 39 0.67 -13.47 -6.56
C ASP A 39 1.10 -12.59 -5.37
N CYS A 40 2.40 -12.43 -5.16
CA CYS A 40 2.92 -11.76 -3.96
C CYS A 40 3.66 -10.47 -4.32
N TRP A 41 3.20 -9.35 -3.76
CA TRP A 41 3.85 -8.05 -3.87
C TRP A 41 4.51 -7.71 -2.54
N ILE A 42 5.73 -7.20 -2.56
CA ILE A 42 6.49 -6.86 -1.36
C ILE A 42 6.65 -5.35 -1.28
N PHE A 43 6.36 -4.76 -0.12
CA PHE A 43 6.61 -3.37 0.21
C PHE A 43 7.69 -3.33 1.29
N ASP A 44 8.84 -2.79 0.91
CA ASP A 44 10.11 -2.86 1.62
C ASP A 44 10.63 -4.28 1.86
N ALA A 45 11.95 -4.40 1.83
CA ALA A 45 12.68 -5.66 1.89
C ALA A 45 13.88 -5.50 2.85
N GLY A 46 13.57 -5.25 4.12
CA GLY A 46 14.56 -5.23 5.18
C GLY A 46 15.30 -6.57 5.35
N GLU A 47 16.41 -6.55 6.07
CA GLU A 47 17.20 -7.75 6.36
C GLU A 47 16.31 -8.88 6.92
N GLY A 48 16.57 -10.12 6.49
CA GLY A 48 15.80 -11.29 6.92
C GLY A 48 14.43 -11.48 6.25
N ILE A 49 14.02 -10.61 5.32
CA ILE A 49 12.70 -10.69 4.66
C ILE A 49 12.40 -12.04 4.01
N GLY A 50 13.40 -12.68 3.39
CA GLY A 50 13.22 -13.99 2.74
C GLY A 50 12.87 -15.10 3.73
N LEU A 51 13.46 -15.05 4.94
CA LEU A 51 13.13 -15.97 6.02
C LEU A 51 11.72 -15.69 6.56
N GLN A 52 11.35 -14.42 6.74
CA GLN A 52 10.02 -14.03 7.20
C GLN A 52 8.93 -14.45 6.22
N LEU A 53 9.16 -14.33 4.90
CA LEU A 53 8.25 -14.86 3.87
C LEU A 53 7.99 -16.36 4.02
N SER A 54 9.06 -17.13 4.21
CA SER A 54 8.95 -18.57 4.41
C SER A 54 8.16 -18.91 5.68
N LYS A 55 8.36 -18.18 6.78
CA LYS A 55 7.60 -18.36 8.03
C LYS A 55 6.12 -18.00 7.87
N ALA A 56 5.82 -16.98 7.06
CA ALA A 56 4.46 -16.53 6.75
C ALA A 56 3.75 -17.40 5.70
N SER A 57 4.32 -18.56 5.32
CA SER A 57 3.77 -19.45 4.28
C SER A 57 3.55 -18.77 2.92
N LEU A 58 4.28 -17.68 2.63
CA LEU A 58 4.28 -17.02 1.33
C LEU A 58 5.40 -17.60 0.46
N LEU A 59 5.06 -17.97 -0.77
CA LEU A 59 6.03 -18.56 -1.69
C LEU A 59 6.98 -17.50 -2.24
N LEU A 60 8.28 -17.68 -2.03
CA LEU A 60 9.32 -16.82 -2.64
C LEU A 60 9.19 -16.78 -4.17
N SER A 61 8.84 -17.91 -4.78
CA SER A 61 8.62 -18.01 -6.23
C SER A 61 7.40 -17.23 -6.72
N ALA A 62 6.46 -16.85 -5.83
CA ALA A 62 5.29 -16.05 -6.16
C ALA A 62 5.54 -14.54 -6.14
N VAL A 63 6.71 -14.09 -5.66
CA VAL A 63 7.06 -12.67 -5.64
C VAL A 63 7.19 -12.15 -7.08
N SER A 64 6.37 -11.16 -7.43
CA SER A 64 6.30 -10.60 -8.78
C SER A 64 6.65 -9.11 -8.82
N ARG A 65 6.37 -8.38 -7.74
CA ARG A 65 6.60 -6.94 -7.63
C ARG A 65 7.16 -6.60 -6.26
N ILE A 66 8.17 -5.74 -6.23
CA ILE A 66 8.80 -5.25 -5.02
C ILE A 66 8.79 -3.72 -5.09
N PHE A 67 8.27 -3.07 -4.06
CA PHE A 67 8.16 -1.63 -3.93
C PHE A 67 9.04 -1.19 -2.76
N VAL A 68 10.02 -0.34 -3.03
CA VAL A 68 10.92 0.22 -2.03
C VAL A 68 10.47 1.66 -1.77
N THR A 69 10.16 1.97 -0.52
CA THR A 69 9.72 3.30 -0.09
C THR A 69 10.89 4.29 -0.12
N HIS A 70 12.03 3.90 0.44
CA HIS A 70 13.26 4.70 0.49
C HIS A 70 14.51 3.81 0.69
N MET A 71 15.71 4.40 0.62
CA MET A 71 16.98 3.67 0.57
C MET A 71 17.65 3.40 1.94
N HIS A 72 16.93 3.50 3.06
CA HIS A 72 17.48 3.10 4.35
C HIS A 72 17.68 1.58 4.43
N GLY A 73 18.71 1.17 5.17
CA GLY A 73 19.17 -0.21 5.21
C GLY A 73 18.12 -1.20 5.70
N ASP A 74 17.36 -0.81 6.72
CA ASP A 74 16.25 -1.58 7.27
C ASP A 74 15.06 -1.76 6.33
N HIS A 75 15.05 -1.07 5.18
CA HIS A 75 14.07 -1.24 4.10
C HIS A 75 14.64 -1.95 2.86
N ILE A 76 15.97 -2.07 2.70
CA ILE A 76 16.58 -2.59 1.46
C ILE A 76 17.62 -3.69 1.63
N PHE A 77 18.20 -3.90 2.81
CA PHE A 77 19.34 -4.84 2.96
C PHE A 77 18.97 -6.31 2.72
N GLY A 78 17.69 -6.68 2.85
CA GLY A 78 17.20 -8.00 2.46
C GLY A 78 16.88 -8.14 0.98
N LEU A 79 16.83 -7.04 0.21
CA LEU A 79 16.38 -7.02 -1.17
C LEU A 79 17.22 -7.93 -2.08
N MET A 80 18.54 -7.93 -1.90
CA MET A 80 19.45 -8.77 -2.69
C MET A 80 19.18 -10.26 -2.47
N GLY A 81 19.06 -10.68 -1.21
CA GLY A 81 18.76 -12.07 -0.86
C GLY A 81 17.37 -12.50 -1.32
N LEU A 82 16.38 -11.61 -1.24
CA LEU A 82 15.04 -11.83 -1.74
C LEU A 82 15.02 -12.05 -3.25
N LEU A 83 15.65 -11.17 -4.02
CA LEU A 83 15.72 -11.26 -5.48
C LEU A 83 16.42 -12.54 -5.94
N LEU A 84 17.53 -12.92 -5.31
CA LEU A 84 18.24 -14.16 -5.63
C LEU A 84 17.41 -15.40 -5.32
N SER A 85 16.71 -15.40 -4.19
CA SER A 85 15.89 -16.54 -3.78
C SER A 85 14.65 -16.68 -4.66
N ALA A 86 13.95 -15.57 -4.93
CA ALA A 86 12.81 -15.54 -5.85
C ALA A 86 13.25 -15.91 -7.28
N GLY A 87 14.42 -15.42 -7.71
CA GLY A 87 14.94 -15.61 -9.06
C GLY A 87 15.51 -16.98 -9.37
N ASN A 88 15.80 -17.78 -8.35
CA ASN A 88 16.29 -19.16 -8.48
C ASN A 88 15.27 -20.20 -8.00
N GLY A 89 14.04 -19.79 -7.66
CA GLY A 89 12.95 -20.66 -7.21
C GLY A 89 12.31 -21.56 -8.28
N GLY A 90 13.00 -21.82 -9.40
CA GLY A 90 12.57 -22.76 -10.45
C GLY A 90 11.47 -22.28 -11.40
N VAL A 91 10.86 -21.12 -11.15
CA VAL A 91 9.79 -20.55 -12.00
C VAL A 91 10.35 -19.39 -12.81
N ALA A 92 10.24 -19.49 -14.15
CA ALA A 92 10.61 -18.38 -15.02
C ALA A 92 9.58 -17.26 -14.90
N ARG A 93 10.00 -16.10 -14.39
CA ARG A 93 9.14 -14.91 -14.26
C ARG A 93 9.95 -13.62 -14.39
N GLU A 94 9.23 -12.52 -14.52
CA GLU A 94 9.80 -11.18 -14.45
C GLU A 94 9.42 -10.56 -13.11
N ILE A 95 10.41 -10.04 -12.40
CA ILE A 95 10.25 -9.36 -11.12
C ILE A 95 10.43 -7.87 -11.34
N GLN A 96 9.37 -7.09 -11.10
CA GLN A 96 9.44 -5.64 -11.13
C GLN A 96 9.96 -5.15 -9.78
N VAL A 97 10.97 -4.28 -9.79
CA VAL A 97 11.38 -3.54 -8.59
C VAL A 97 11.09 -2.06 -8.84
N VAL A 98 10.39 -1.41 -7.92
CA VAL A 98 9.99 0.00 -8.02
C VAL A 98 10.55 0.73 -6.81
N GLY A 99 11.12 1.91 -6.98
CA GLY A 99 11.59 2.68 -5.84
C GLY A 99 12.39 3.93 -6.21
N PRO A 100 13.18 4.49 -5.27
CA PRO A 100 13.96 5.69 -5.48
C PRO A 100 15.01 5.61 -6.60
N PRO A 101 15.41 6.77 -7.16
CA PRO A 101 16.59 6.85 -8.03
C PRO A 101 17.84 6.34 -7.31
N GLY A 102 18.63 5.52 -7.98
CA GLY A 102 19.81 4.86 -7.42
C GLY A 102 19.57 3.41 -7.01
N LEU A 103 18.31 2.97 -6.92
CA LEU A 103 17.97 1.57 -6.64
C LEU A 103 18.50 0.63 -7.74
N ARG A 104 18.43 1.04 -9.01
CA ARG A 104 18.96 0.24 -10.13
C ARG A 104 20.48 0.07 -10.01
N ARG A 105 21.17 1.18 -9.73
CA ARG A 105 22.62 1.20 -9.48
C ARG A 105 23.00 0.33 -8.28
N TYR A 106 22.24 0.41 -7.19
CA TYR A 106 22.46 -0.39 -5.99
C TYR A 106 22.38 -1.89 -6.30
N LEU A 107 21.31 -2.35 -6.94
CA LEU A 107 21.15 -3.76 -7.30
C LEU A 107 22.26 -4.23 -8.24
N ARG A 108 22.50 -3.49 -9.32
CA ARG A 108 23.51 -3.86 -10.32
C ARG A 108 24.90 -4.00 -9.70
N ARG A 109 25.34 -3.02 -8.89
CA ARG A 109 26.63 -3.07 -8.20
C ARG A 109 26.73 -4.28 -7.28
N ASN A 110 25.70 -4.56 -6.48
CA ASN A 110 25.71 -5.70 -5.57
C ASN A 110 25.76 -7.04 -6.32
N PHE A 111 25.03 -7.19 -7.43
CA PHE A 111 25.11 -8.41 -8.25
C PHE A 111 26.50 -8.62 -8.85
N VAL A 112 27.13 -7.57 -9.39
CA VAL A 112 28.47 -7.68 -9.98
C VAL A 112 29.52 -8.01 -8.92
N GLU A 113 29.56 -7.25 -7.82
CA GLU A 113 30.60 -7.38 -6.79
C GLU A 113 30.48 -8.70 -6.01
N SER A 114 29.26 -9.19 -5.80
CA SER A 114 29.03 -10.49 -5.18
C SER A 114 29.15 -11.68 -6.15
N GLN A 115 29.38 -11.43 -7.44
CA GLN A 115 29.42 -12.45 -8.50
C GLN A 115 28.14 -13.31 -8.53
N SER A 116 27.01 -12.70 -8.19
CA SER A 116 25.72 -13.39 -8.07
C SER A 116 24.99 -13.44 -9.41
N ASN A 117 24.23 -14.52 -9.63
CA ASN A 117 23.51 -14.75 -10.88
C ASN A 117 22.09 -15.29 -10.63
N MET A 118 21.12 -14.82 -11.41
CA MET A 118 19.74 -15.32 -11.41
C MET A 118 19.49 -16.17 -12.66
N LYS A 119 19.11 -17.44 -12.46
CA LYS A 119 18.95 -18.40 -13.56
C LYS A 119 17.53 -18.47 -14.12
N CYS A 120 16.52 -18.35 -13.25
CA CYS A 120 15.13 -18.62 -13.63
C CYS A 120 14.38 -17.33 -13.95
N ALA A 121 14.55 -16.28 -13.16
CA ALA A 121 13.86 -15.00 -13.36
C ALA A 121 14.75 -13.91 -13.96
N ARG A 122 14.10 -12.93 -14.56
CA ARG A 122 14.70 -11.63 -14.90
C ARG A 122 14.11 -10.55 -14.00
N TYR A 123 14.89 -9.52 -13.71
CA TYR A 123 14.39 -8.35 -12.97
C TYR A 123 14.55 -7.08 -13.81
N TYR A 124 13.76 -6.06 -13.49
CA TYR A 124 13.96 -4.70 -13.98
C TYR A 124 13.56 -3.71 -12.91
N VAL A 125 14.09 -2.49 -13.02
CA VAL A 125 13.93 -1.45 -12.00
C VAL A 125 13.29 -0.22 -12.60
N ASP A 126 12.10 0.10 -12.10
CA ASP A 126 11.40 1.35 -12.37
C ASP A 126 11.69 2.36 -11.25
N GLU A 127 12.51 3.36 -11.56
CA GLU A 127 12.89 4.38 -10.58
C GLU A 127 11.91 5.54 -10.63
N LEU A 128 11.37 5.94 -9.48
CA LEU A 128 10.48 7.08 -9.33
C LEU A 128 11.33 8.35 -9.24
N TRP A 129 11.44 9.08 -10.35
CA TRP A 129 12.26 10.28 -10.45
C TRP A 129 11.47 11.50 -10.03
N ALA A 130 12.03 12.30 -9.14
CA ALA A 130 11.58 13.66 -8.89
C ALA A 130 12.17 14.62 -9.94
N PRO A 131 11.59 15.83 -10.14
CA PRO A 131 12.17 16.82 -11.06
C PRO A 131 13.62 17.21 -10.72
N THR A 132 14.01 17.06 -9.46
CA THR A 132 15.36 17.30 -8.95
C THR A 132 16.28 16.07 -9.02
N SER A 133 15.79 14.94 -9.50
CA SER A 133 16.58 13.71 -9.59
C SER A 133 17.68 13.87 -10.64
N THR A 134 18.90 13.54 -10.23
CA THR A 134 20.06 13.45 -11.12
C THR A 134 20.36 12.00 -11.40
N GLU A 135 20.66 11.69 -12.66
CA GLU A 135 21.08 10.35 -13.03
C GLU A 135 22.35 9.96 -12.27
N LEU A 136 22.29 8.86 -11.53
CA LEU A 136 23.46 8.27 -10.91
C LEU A 136 24.09 7.32 -11.91
N THR A 137 25.27 7.68 -12.42
CA THR A 137 26.01 6.81 -13.32
C THR A 137 26.32 5.47 -12.66
N CYS A 138 26.11 4.38 -13.40
CA CYS A 138 26.53 3.05 -13.00
C CYS A 138 27.70 2.63 -13.89
N GLU A 139 28.84 2.31 -13.28
CA GLU A 139 30.07 1.91 -13.98
C GLU A 139 29.97 0.52 -14.62
N TYR A 140 28.92 -0.23 -14.30
CA TYR A 140 28.70 -1.59 -14.81
C TYR A 140 27.62 -1.60 -15.88
N ASP A 141 27.89 -2.38 -16.93
CA ASP A 141 26.92 -2.72 -17.97
C ASP A 141 25.74 -3.51 -17.39
N PRO A 142 24.55 -3.40 -18.00
CA PRO A 142 23.39 -4.21 -17.62
C PRO A 142 23.69 -5.71 -17.59
N LEU A 143 23.20 -6.40 -16.57
CA LEU A 143 23.43 -7.83 -16.37
C LEU A 143 22.59 -8.68 -17.34
N PRO A 144 22.99 -9.92 -17.68
CA PRO A 144 22.23 -10.79 -18.59
C PRO A 144 20.80 -11.12 -18.15
N PHE A 145 20.52 -11.02 -16.85
CA PHE A 145 19.22 -11.23 -16.23
C PHE A 145 18.53 -9.92 -15.79
N GLU A 146 19.12 -8.77 -16.13
CA GLU A 146 18.53 -7.44 -15.94
C GLU A 146 17.88 -6.98 -17.25
N ARG A 147 16.61 -6.61 -17.19
CA ARG A 147 15.91 -5.91 -18.28
C ARG A 147 15.91 -4.41 -18.02
N GLN A 148 15.86 -3.64 -19.11
CA GLN A 148 15.71 -2.19 -19.03
C GLN A 148 14.37 -1.84 -18.36
N GLY A 149 14.43 -1.13 -17.23
CA GLY A 149 13.27 -0.49 -16.61
C GLY A 149 13.15 0.98 -17.00
N ALA A 150 12.15 1.65 -16.43
CA ALA A 150 11.82 3.04 -16.72
C ALA A 150 12.34 4.01 -15.64
N ASN A 151 12.55 5.26 -16.03
CA ASN A 151 12.62 6.38 -15.10
C ASN A 151 11.23 7.05 -15.12
N VAL A 152 10.43 6.75 -14.10
CA VAL A 152 9.03 7.19 -14.02
C VAL A 152 9.01 8.61 -13.48
N VAL A 153 8.50 9.54 -14.27
CA VAL A 153 8.35 10.96 -13.89
C VAL A 153 6.97 11.21 -13.24
N PRO A 154 6.82 12.21 -12.37
CA PRO A 154 5.54 12.53 -11.77
C PRO A 154 4.58 13.08 -12.84
N SER A 155 3.30 12.85 -12.61
CA SER A 155 2.20 13.48 -13.31
C SER A 155 2.03 14.94 -12.82
N ASP A 156 1.16 15.71 -13.48
CA ASP A 156 0.91 17.12 -13.14
C ASP A 156 0.43 17.32 -11.69
N ASP A 157 -0.21 16.30 -11.09
CA ASP A 157 -0.65 16.32 -9.69
C ASP A 157 0.45 15.94 -8.68
N GLY A 158 1.69 15.77 -9.14
CA GLY A 158 2.85 15.41 -8.32
C GLY A 158 2.92 13.94 -7.93
N SER A 159 2.02 13.09 -8.44
CA SER A 159 2.03 11.64 -8.18
C SER A 159 2.66 10.83 -9.32
N TRP A 160 3.18 9.66 -8.99
CA TRP A 160 3.74 8.73 -9.98
C TRP A 160 2.75 7.61 -10.27
N CYS A 161 2.46 7.38 -11.56
CA CYS A 161 1.72 6.22 -12.01
C CYS A 161 2.71 5.08 -12.26
N VAL A 162 2.71 4.06 -11.40
CA VAL A 162 3.67 2.96 -11.52
C VAL A 162 3.28 2.09 -12.72
N PRO A 163 4.20 1.85 -13.68
CA PRO A 163 3.94 0.97 -14.82
C PRO A 163 3.49 -0.42 -14.35
N CYS A 164 2.52 -1.00 -15.04
CA CYS A 164 2.12 -2.38 -14.80
C CYS A 164 2.50 -3.23 -16.02
N PRO A 165 3.40 -4.22 -15.89
CA PRO A 165 3.90 -4.99 -17.03
C PRO A 165 2.84 -5.93 -17.64
N ARG A 166 1.78 -6.23 -16.89
CA ARG A 166 0.70 -7.14 -17.29
C ARG A 166 -0.64 -6.50 -16.91
N PRO A 167 -1.73 -6.80 -17.62
CA PRO A 167 -3.06 -6.43 -17.17
C PRO A 167 -3.27 -6.94 -15.74
N SER A 168 -3.64 -6.04 -14.84
CA SER A 168 -3.91 -6.35 -13.44
C SER A 168 -5.26 -5.78 -13.06
N ALA A 169 -5.95 -6.42 -12.11
CA ALA A 169 -7.12 -5.86 -11.46
C ALA A 169 -6.77 -4.61 -10.62
N PHE A 170 -5.49 -4.28 -10.46
CA PHE A 170 -5.00 -3.19 -9.63
C PHE A 170 -4.10 -2.24 -10.41
N HIS A 171 -4.19 -0.96 -10.10
CA HIS A 171 -3.18 0.03 -10.45
C HIS A 171 -2.53 0.58 -9.18
N VAL A 172 -1.26 0.97 -9.31
CA VAL A 172 -0.47 1.50 -8.20
C VAL A 172 -0.05 2.92 -8.53
N ARG A 173 -0.31 3.83 -7.61
CA ARG A 173 0.19 5.20 -7.65
C ARG A 173 1.11 5.43 -6.46
N ALA A 174 2.11 6.28 -6.62
CA ALA A 174 2.98 6.69 -5.54
C ALA A 174 2.95 8.21 -5.36
N ALA A 175 3.28 8.68 -4.16
CA ALA A 175 3.49 10.09 -3.87
C ALA A 175 4.65 10.23 -2.89
N ALA A 176 5.32 11.38 -2.94
CA ALA A 176 6.45 11.67 -2.05
C ALA A 176 5.97 11.79 -0.60
N LEU A 177 6.82 11.38 0.34
CA LEU A 177 6.66 11.54 1.78
C LEU A 177 7.83 12.36 2.32
N ARG A 178 7.61 13.07 3.43
CA ARG A 178 8.68 13.83 4.08
C ARG A 178 9.37 12.95 5.12
N HIS A 179 10.64 12.68 4.91
CA HIS A 179 11.49 11.89 5.79
C HIS A 179 12.90 12.51 5.90
N THR A 180 13.77 11.99 6.78
CA THR A 180 15.14 12.53 6.95
C THR A 180 16.00 12.32 5.71
N LEU A 181 15.83 11.17 5.06
CA LEU A 181 16.39 10.85 3.76
C LEU A 181 15.31 11.04 2.67
N GLU A 182 15.61 11.87 1.68
CA GLU A 182 14.75 12.05 0.51
C GLU A 182 15.46 11.53 -0.75
N PRO A 183 14.72 10.89 -1.67
CA PRO A 183 13.26 10.75 -1.66
C PRO A 183 12.76 9.54 -0.83
N CYS A 184 11.58 9.70 -0.21
CA CYS A 184 10.77 8.64 0.39
C CYS A 184 9.37 8.65 -0.25
N TYR A 185 8.75 7.49 -0.42
CA TYR A 185 7.48 7.34 -1.11
C TYR A 185 6.47 6.53 -0.31
N GLY A 186 5.19 6.88 -0.48
CA GLY A 186 4.06 6.04 -0.12
C GLY A 186 3.38 5.52 -1.38
N PHE A 187 2.69 4.40 -1.27
CA PHE A 187 2.02 3.72 -2.38
C PHE A 187 0.52 3.53 -2.10
N VAL A 188 -0.31 3.86 -3.08
CA VAL A 188 -1.74 3.53 -3.09
C VAL A 188 -2.01 2.47 -4.14
N ILE A 189 -2.48 1.32 -3.68
CA ILE A 189 -2.91 0.18 -4.49
C ILE A 189 -4.42 0.29 -4.63
N GLN A 190 -4.88 0.54 -5.84
CA GLN A 190 -6.30 0.69 -6.15
C GLN A 190 -6.76 -0.43 -7.06
N GLU A 191 -7.70 -1.21 -6.55
CA GLU A 191 -8.43 -2.21 -7.32
C GLU A 191 -9.44 -1.55 -8.26
N HIS A 192 -9.64 -2.10 -9.45
CA HIS A 192 -10.68 -1.64 -10.36
C HIS A 192 -12.07 -1.97 -9.83
N ASP A 193 -13.05 -1.15 -10.21
CA ASP A 193 -14.45 -1.40 -9.89
C ASP A 193 -14.97 -2.61 -10.68
N TYR A 194 -15.89 -3.33 -10.05
CA TYR A 194 -16.52 -4.51 -10.62
C TYR A 194 -17.99 -4.23 -10.93
N PRO A 195 -18.54 -4.83 -11.99
CA PRO A 195 -19.98 -4.87 -12.18
C PRO A 195 -20.68 -5.44 -10.94
N GLY A 196 -21.88 -4.93 -10.66
CA GLY A 196 -22.72 -5.46 -9.60
C GLY A 196 -23.07 -6.93 -9.83
N ARG A 197 -23.43 -7.64 -8.76
CA ARG A 197 -23.91 -9.02 -8.89
C ARG A 197 -25.15 -9.03 -9.78
N VAL A 198 -25.28 -10.05 -10.63
CA VAL A 198 -26.46 -10.19 -11.47
C VAL A 198 -27.69 -10.41 -10.59
N GLN A 199 -28.70 -9.57 -10.79
CA GLN A 199 -29.97 -9.63 -10.10
C GLN A 199 -31.07 -9.97 -11.09
N LEU A 200 -31.68 -11.15 -10.92
CA LEU A 200 -32.88 -11.51 -11.67
C LEU A 200 -34.09 -10.84 -11.02
N THR A 201 -34.33 -9.57 -11.37
CA THR A 201 -35.50 -8.84 -10.89
C THR A 201 -36.79 -9.47 -11.45
N PRO A 202 -37.94 -9.34 -10.76
CA PRO A 202 -39.22 -9.84 -11.27
C PRO A 202 -39.57 -9.32 -12.67
N ALA A 203 -39.26 -8.04 -12.94
CA ALA A 203 -39.47 -7.41 -14.24
C ALA A 203 -38.58 -8.03 -15.34
N LEU A 204 -37.29 -8.24 -15.06
CA LEU A 204 -36.36 -8.89 -15.98
C LEU A 204 -36.76 -10.34 -16.27
N ARG A 205 -37.18 -11.07 -15.24
CA ARG A 205 -37.69 -12.44 -15.38
C ARG A 205 -38.93 -12.48 -16.27
N ALA A 206 -39.89 -11.58 -16.06
CA ALA A 206 -41.09 -11.49 -16.89
C ALA A 206 -40.75 -11.11 -18.34
N ARG A 207 -39.79 -10.20 -18.55
CA ARG A 207 -39.31 -9.80 -19.89
C ARG A 207 -38.71 -10.99 -20.66
N LEU A 208 -37.83 -11.77 -20.03
CA LEU A 208 -37.18 -12.92 -20.66
C LEU A 208 -38.15 -14.08 -20.95
N LEU A 209 -39.14 -14.29 -20.07
CA LEU A 209 -40.11 -15.37 -20.19
C LEU A 209 -41.34 -15.02 -21.07
N ARG A 210 -41.40 -13.80 -21.62
CA ARG A 210 -42.47 -13.40 -22.56
C ARG A 210 -42.41 -14.28 -23.82
N ASP A 211 -43.54 -14.77 -24.30
CA ASP A 211 -43.62 -15.81 -25.34
C ASP A 211 -42.85 -15.46 -26.63
N ASP A 212 -42.90 -14.20 -27.06
CA ASP A 212 -42.20 -13.69 -28.23
C ASP A 212 -40.67 -13.65 -28.02
N ASN A 213 -40.19 -13.17 -26.87
CA ASN A 213 -38.78 -13.17 -26.51
C ASN A 213 -38.24 -14.60 -26.34
N ALA A 214 -39.00 -15.49 -25.69
CA ALA A 214 -38.64 -16.88 -25.51
C ALA A 214 -38.58 -17.63 -26.85
N ALA A 215 -39.55 -17.41 -27.74
CA ALA A 215 -39.54 -17.97 -29.09
C ALA A 215 -38.37 -17.42 -29.92
N PHE A 216 -38.09 -16.12 -29.83
CA PHE A 216 -36.96 -15.48 -30.51
C PHE A 216 -35.62 -16.03 -30.05
N LEU A 217 -35.40 -16.13 -28.74
CA LEU A 217 -34.18 -16.69 -28.14
C LEU A 217 -33.97 -18.14 -28.54
N ARG A 218 -35.03 -18.94 -28.59
CA ARG A 218 -34.96 -20.32 -29.08
C ARG A 218 -34.59 -20.39 -30.56
N ALA A 219 -35.23 -19.57 -31.41
CA ALA A 219 -35.02 -19.60 -32.85
C ALA A 219 -33.65 -19.05 -33.28
N HIS A 220 -33.15 -17.98 -32.64
CA HIS A 220 -31.93 -17.27 -33.06
C HIS A 220 -30.69 -17.68 -32.28
N TYR A 221 -30.85 -18.11 -31.02
CA TYR A 221 -29.72 -18.47 -30.14
C TYR A 221 -29.76 -19.93 -29.66
N GLY A 222 -30.78 -20.71 -30.02
CA GLY A 222 -30.90 -22.11 -29.61
C GLY A 222 -31.15 -22.31 -28.11
N MET A 223 -31.60 -21.27 -27.40
CA MET A 223 -31.82 -21.33 -25.95
C MET A 223 -33.17 -21.97 -25.61
N GLU A 224 -33.15 -23.14 -24.96
CA GLU A 224 -34.39 -23.75 -24.45
C GLU A 224 -34.94 -23.02 -23.22
N ASN A 225 -34.05 -22.53 -22.36
CA ASN A 225 -34.38 -21.72 -21.21
C ASN A 225 -33.97 -20.27 -21.45
N PRO A 226 -34.91 -19.30 -21.58
CA PRO A 226 -34.60 -17.90 -21.83
C PRO A 226 -33.67 -17.25 -20.80
N LEU A 227 -33.58 -17.79 -19.57
CA LEU A 227 -32.67 -17.30 -18.54
C LEU A 227 -31.19 -17.55 -18.87
N GLN A 228 -30.88 -18.44 -19.82
CA GLN A 228 -29.52 -18.63 -20.34
C GLN A 228 -28.96 -17.36 -20.99
N ALA A 229 -29.84 -16.45 -21.45
CA ALA A 229 -29.45 -15.16 -21.98
C ALA A 229 -28.62 -14.34 -20.97
N LEU A 230 -28.88 -14.47 -19.66
CA LEU A 230 -28.14 -13.77 -18.61
C LEU A 230 -26.64 -14.10 -18.64
N ALA A 231 -26.29 -15.36 -18.89
CA ALA A 231 -24.89 -15.81 -18.90
C ALA A 231 -24.11 -15.22 -20.09
N MET A 232 -24.77 -14.99 -21.22
CA MET A 232 -24.13 -14.36 -22.39
C MET A 232 -23.73 -12.91 -22.15
N VAL A 233 -24.48 -12.20 -21.28
CA VAL A 233 -24.24 -10.78 -21.00
C VAL A 233 -23.28 -10.56 -19.85
N GLN A 234 -23.03 -11.58 -19.02
CA GLN A 234 -22.17 -11.50 -17.84
C GLN A 234 -20.68 -11.41 -18.15
N GLY A 235 -20.23 -11.87 -19.32
CA GLY A 235 -18.81 -12.03 -19.64
C GLY A 235 -18.09 -10.77 -20.12
N SER A 236 -18.82 -9.70 -20.49
CA SER A 236 -18.23 -8.46 -20.99
C SER A 236 -19.21 -7.29 -20.89
N ASP A 237 -18.69 -6.10 -20.56
CA ASP A 237 -19.46 -4.84 -20.55
C ASP A 237 -20.03 -4.48 -21.94
N THR A 238 -19.44 -5.01 -23.01
CA THR A 238 -19.89 -4.82 -24.39
C THR A 238 -20.79 -5.94 -24.91
N ALA A 239 -20.96 -7.02 -24.14
CA ALA A 239 -21.82 -8.11 -24.53
C ALA A 239 -23.29 -7.67 -24.49
N SER A 240 -24.05 -8.08 -25.50
CA SER A 240 -25.49 -7.88 -25.54
C SER A 240 -26.17 -9.05 -26.23
N VAL A 241 -27.41 -9.31 -25.83
CA VAL A 241 -28.30 -10.30 -26.45
C VAL A 241 -29.47 -9.54 -27.06
N THR A 242 -29.83 -9.87 -28.30
CA THR A 242 -30.97 -9.22 -28.97
C THR A 242 -32.26 -9.94 -28.56
N LEU A 243 -33.27 -9.18 -28.16
CA LEU A 243 -34.64 -9.64 -27.91
C LEU A 243 -35.61 -8.92 -28.85
N VAL A 244 -36.86 -9.35 -28.89
CA VAL A 244 -37.91 -8.74 -29.73
C VAL A 244 -38.20 -7.30 -29.29
N ASP A 245 -38.11 -7.03 -27.98
CA ASP A 245 -38.30 -5.69 -27.40
C ASP A 245 -37.02 -4.85 -27.26
N GLY A 246 -35.93 -5.28 -27.87
CA GLY A 246 -34.65 -4.58 -27.85
C GLY A 246 -33.53 -5.40 -27.23
N SER A 247 -32.37 -4.78 -27.03
CA SER A 247 -31.20 -5.49 -26.51
C SER A 247 -31.26 -5.67 -24.98
N LEU A 248 -30.68 -6.76 -24.50
CA LEU A 248 -30.33 -7.01 -23.12
C LEU A 248 -28.81 -6.86 -22.98
N CYS A 249 -28.36 -6.02 -22.06
CA CYS A 249 -26.94 -5.73 -21.80
C CYS A 249 -26.63 -5.79 -20.30
N LEU A 250 -25.35 -5.77 -19.92
CA LEU A 250 -24.93 -6.00 -18.53
C LEU A 250 -25.57 -5.02 -17.54
N ARG A 251 -25.75 -3.75 -17.94
CA ARG A 251 -26.42 -2.71 -17.13
C ARG A 251 -27.89 -3.01 -16.82
N ASP A 252 -28.56 -3.85 -17.61
CA ASP A 252 -29.96 -4.21 -17.38
C ASP A 252 -30.11 -5.29 -16.29
N ILE A 253 -29.02 -5.99 -15.97
CA ILE A 253 -29.01 -7.16 -15.10
C ILE A 253 -28.09 -7.02 -13.89
N ALA A 254 -27.11 -6.12 -13.94
CA ALA A 254 -26.17 -5.88 -12.86
C ALA A 254 -26.82 -5.02 -11.76
N GLY A 255 -26.63 -5.42 -10.50
CA GLY A 255 -26.92 -4.57 -9.35
C GLY A 255 -25.96 -3.39 -9.23
N PRO A 256 -25.93 -2.71 -8.07
CA PRO A 256 -25.00 -1.62 -7.80
C PRO A 256 -23.54 -2.01 -8.05
N THR A 257 -22.76 -1.10 -8.64
CA THR A 257 -21.32 -1.29 -8.86
C THR A 257 -20.62 -1.65 -7.57
N ARG A 258 -19.82 -2.70 -7.61
CA ARG A 258 -18.98 -3.14 -6.50
C ARG A 258 -17.65 -2.45 -6.59
N HIS A 259 -17.42 -1.51 -5.70
CA HIS A 259 -16.21 -0.70 -5.77
C HIS A 259 -14.97 -1.45 -5.30
N GLY A 260 -13.88 -1.26 -6.02
CA GLY A 260 -12.60 -1.90 -5.73
C GLY A 260 -11.98 -1.40 -4.42
N ARG A 261 -11.24 -2.26 -3.74
CA ARG A 261 -10.51 -1.92 -2.51
C ARG A 261 -9.39 -0.91 -2.79
N ARG A 262 -9.15 -0.04 -1.81
CA ARG A 262 -8.07 0.95 -1.78
C ARG A 262 -7.17 0.73 -0.57
N LEU A 263 -5.94 0.32 -0.81
CA LEU A 263 -4.91 0.10 0.22
C LEU A 263 -3.81 1.15 0.07
N CYS A 264 -3.58 1.94 1.12
CA CYS A 264 -2.50 2.93 1.20
C CYS A 264 -1.42 2.42 2.13
N ILE A 265 -0.19 2.25 1.64
CA ILE A 265 0.98 1.82 2.42
C ILE A 265 1.99 2.96 2.39
N LEU A 266 2.31 3.50 3.56
CA LEU A 266 3.31 4.55 3.69
C LEU A 266 4.66 3.96 4.07
N GLY A 267 5.73 4.54 3.54
CA GLY A 267 7.06 4.41 4.12
C GLY A 267 7.24 5.33 5.32
N ASP A 268 8.47 5.44 5.78
CA ASP A 268 8.85 6.30 6.90
C ASP A 268 8.55 7.76 6.57
N THR A 269 7.91 8.45 7.51
CA THR A 269 7.39 9.78 7.27
C THR A 269 7.05 10.53 8.55
N CYS A 270 7.30 11.84 8.52
CA CYS A 270 6.77 12.83 9.47
C CYS A 270 5.66 13.70 8.85
N ASP A 271 5.49 13.68 7.52
CA ASP A 271 4.46 14.44 6.82
C ASP A 271 3.99 13.67 5.58
N SER A 272 2.75 13.19 5.64
CA SER A 272 2.11 12.35 4.64
C SER A 272 1.11 13.14 3.77
N ARG A 273 1.10 14.47 3.79
CA ARG A 273 0.05 15.25 3.11
C ARG A 273 0.01 15.04 1.59
N ALA A 274 1.16 14.83 0.95
CA ALA A 274 1.25 14.73 -0.50
C ALA A 274 0.56 13.48 -1.07
N ILE A 275 0.43 12.41 -0.27
CA ILE A 275 -0.30 11.20 -0.66
C ILE A 275 -1.79 11.24 -0.29
N ALA A 276 -2.22 12.21 0.52
CA ALA A 276 -3.58 12.26 1.06
C ALA A 276 -4.67 12.26 -0.03
N SER A 277 -4.45 12.99 -1.13
CA SER A 277 -5.39 13.04 -2.26
C SER A 277 -5.59 11.67 -2.94
N LEU A 278 -4.55 10.82 -2.93
CA LEU A 278 -4.60 9.45 -3.46
C LEU A 278 -5.28 8.49 -2.47
N ALA A 279 -5.14 8.75 -1.17
CA ALA A 279 -5.60 7.89 -0.09
C ALA A 279 -7.05 8.14 0.38
N VAL A 280 -7.73 9.16 -0.15
CA VAL A 280 -9.12 9.49 0.23
C VAL A 280 -10.02 8.26 0.16
N GLY A 281 -10.81 7.97 1.19
CA GLY A 281 -11.71 6.83 1.26
C GLY A 281 -11.02 5.46 1.32
N ALA A 282 -9.73 5.39 1.65
CA ALA A 282 -8.98 4.14 1.76
C ALA A 282 -9.70 3.12 2.66
N ASP A 283 -9.72 1.86 2.22
CA ASP A 283 -10.16 0.75 3.05
C ASP A 283 -9.18 0.51 4.19
N VAL A 284 -7.89 0.60 3.87
CA VAL A 284 -6.79 0.40 4.81
C VAL A 284 -5.71 1.45 4.55
N VAL A 285 -5.25 2.07 5.63
CA VAL A 285 -4.00 2.82 5.68
C VAL A 285 -3.03 2.04 6.56
N VAL A 286 -1.84 1.72 6.03
CA VAL A 286 -0.70 1.24 6.79
C VAL A 286 0.23 2.42 7.02
N HIS A 287 0.44 2.79 8.27
CA HIS A 287 1.20 3.98 8.66
C HIS A 287 2.28 3.61 9.67
N GLU A 288 3.47 4.20 9.55
CA GLU A 288 4.49 4.09 10.58
C GLU A 288 4.05 4.76 11.89
N CYS A 289 4.47 4.20 13.02
CA CYS A 289 4.18 4.71 14.35
C CYS A 289 5.39 4.46 15.25
N THR A 290 6.51 5.07 14.88
CA THR A 290 7.82 4.77 15.46
C THR A 290 7.88 5.04 16.96
N ASN A 291 7.37 6.18 17.42
CA ASN A 291 7.44 6.59 18.81
C ASN A 291 6.07 7.01 19.33
N ALA A 292 5.87 6.87 20.63
CA ALA A 292 4.65 7.23 21.34
C ALA A 292 5.02 7.57 22.78
N PHE A 293 4.29 8.46 23.42
CA PHE A 293 4.48 8.72 24.85
C PHE A 293 3.78 7.63 25.66
N ILE A 294 4.49 6.91 26.51
CA ILE A 294 3.96 5.84 27.34
C ILE A 294 4.41 6.11 28.78
N ALA A 295 3.47 6.46 29.65
CA ALA A 295 3.78 6.88 31.02
C ALA A 295 4.60 5.86 31.83
N SER A 296 4.48 4.56 31.53
CA SER A 296 5.27 3.51 32.18
C SER A 296 6.70 3.38 31.65
N LEU A 297 6.99 3.84 30.43
CA LEU A 297 8.29 3.70 29.76
C LEU A 297 9.08 5.00 29.69
N ASP A 298 8.39 6.14 29.71
CA ASP A 298 9.00 7.46 29.62
C ASP A 298 9.30 8.06 31.00
N SER A 299 10.29 8.96 31.06
CA SER A 299 10.65 9.61 32.31
C SER A 299 9.51 10.51 32.80
N GLN A 300 9.40 10.72 34.13
CA GLN A 300 8.36 11.59 34.69
C GLN A 300 8.40 13.04 34.17
N SER A 301 9.56 13.49 33.66
CA SER A 301 9.74 14.80 33.06
C SER A 301 9.39 14.87 31.57
N THR A 302 9.26 13.72 30.89
CA THR A 302 8.96 13.67 29.46
C THR A 302 7.48 13.96 29.23
N THR A 303 7.18 14.78 28.24
CA THR A 303 5.81 15.13 27.85
C THR A 303 5.44 14.49 26.51
N SER A 304 4.14 14.35 26.24
CA SER A 304 3.65 13.86 24.94
C SER A 304 4.08 14.79 23.80
N GLU A 305 4.04 16.10 24.03
CA GLU A 305 4.45 17.12 23.08
C GLU A 305 5.95 17.03 22.75
N GLU A 306 6.79 16.74 23.75
CA GLU A 306 8.23 16.50 23.53
C GLU A 306 8.47 15.28 22.65
N VAL A 307 7.77 14.16 22.93
CA VAL A 307 7.91 12.93 22.14
C VAL A 307 7.49 13.19 20.70
N GLU A 308 6.37 13.88 20.46
CA GLU A 308 5.91 14.24 19.11
C GLU A 308 6.90 15.15 18.38
N ALA A 309 7.39 16.21 19.05
CA ALA A 309 8.36 17.14 18.46
C ALA A 309 9.68 16.45 18.07
N ARG A 310 10.22 15.60 18.95
CA ARG A 310 11.43 14.82 18.66
C ARG A 310 11.19 13.84 17.51
N THR A 311 10.07 13.13 17.53
CA THR A 311 9.73 12.14 16.50
C THR A 311 9.64 12.79 15.12
N PHE A 312 8.99 13.95 15.02
CA PHE A 312 8.89 14.73 13.80
C PHE A 312 10.27 15.11 13.23
N VAL A 313 11.19 15.58 14.07
CA VAL A 313 12.55 15.98 13.65
C VAL A 313 13.41 14.79 13.21
N HIS A 314 13.12 13.58 13.69
CA HIS A 314 13.74 12.35 13.19
C HIS A 314 13.05 11.81 11.93
N GLY A 315 12.07 12.53 11.37
CA GLY A 315 11.38 12.14 10.15
C GLY A 315 10.35 11.03 10.33
N HIS A 316 9.84 10.83 11.54
CA HIS A 316 8.91 9.76 11.89
C HIS A 316 7.57 10.29 12.44
N SER A 317 6.64 9.37 12.71
CA SER A 317 5.29 9.66 13.17
C SER A 317 4.94 9.08 14.54
N THR A 318 4.05 9.78 15.24
CA THR A 318 3.40 9.34 16.50
C THR A 318 2.01 8.74 16.25
N PRO A 319 1.37 8.10 17.26
CA PRO A 319 -0.01 7.62 17.13
C PRO A 319 -0.99 8.74 16.77
N ALA A 320 -0.77 9.95 17.30
CA ALA A 320 -1.59 11.12 17.01
C ALA A 320 -1.46 11.55 15.54
N MET A 321 -0.24 11.61 15.02
CA MET A 321 0.02 11.92 13.60
C MET A 321 -0.64 10.89 12.66
N ALA A 322 -0.45 9.60 12.93
CA ALA A 322 -1.05 8.52 12.16
C ALA A 322 -2.59 8.54 12.22
N GLY A 323 -3.15 8.76 13.41
CA GLY A 323 -4.60 8.85 13.63
C GLY A 323 -5.22 10.05 12.90
N ARG A 324 -4.60 11.23 12.99
CA ARG A 324 -5.05 12.43 12.26
C ARG A 324 -5.00 12.23 10.75
N PHE A 325 -3.95 11.60 10.22
CA PHE A 325 -3.87 11.30 8.79
C PHE A 325 -4.98 10.34 8.35
N ALA A 326 -5.20 9.24 9.07
CA ALA A 326 -6.25 8.27 8.75
C ALA A 326 -7.67 8.88 8.80
N ALA A 327 -7.91 9.76 9.78
CA ALA A 327 -9.16 10.50 9.88
C ALA A 327 -9.33 11.48 8.70
N ALA A 328 -8.27 12.22 8.36
CA ALA A 328 -8.30 13.18 7.27
C ALA A 328 -8.62 12.54 5.92
N VAL A 329 -8.05 11.37 5.62
CA VAL A 329 -8.34 10.65 4.37
C VAL A 329 -9.64 9.85 4.45
N GLY A 330 -10.37 9.84 5.57
CA GLY A 330 -11.60 9.05 5.72
C GLY A 330 -11.36 7.53 5.61
N ALA A 331 -10.24 7.05 6.14
CA ALA A 331 -9.91 5.64 6.11
C ALA A 331 -10.94 4.79 6.90
N SER A 332 -11.13 3.53 6.53
CA SER A 332 -11.94 2.60 7.33
C SER A 332 -11.13 1.88 8.41
N ARG A 333 -9.88 1.54 8.10
CA ARG A 333 -8.95 0.87 9.01
C ARG A 333 -7.58 1.53 8.94
N LEU A 334 -6.96 1.69 10.10
CA LEU A 334 -5.58 2.12 10.25
C LEU A 334 -4.77 0.98 10.87
N ILE A 335 -3.68 0.61 10.24
CA ILE A 335 -2.74 -0.40 10.73
C ILE A 335 -1.41 0.30 11.00
N LEU A 336 -0.98 0.24 12.26
CA LEU A 336 0.28 0.83 12.73
C LEU A 336 1.39 -0.21 12.62
N THR A 337 2.55 0.20 12.11
CA THR A 337 3.76 -0.61 11.99
C THR A 337 5.01 0.24 12.27
N HIS A 338 6.20 -0.32 12.04
CA HIS A 338 7.48 0.37 12.15
C HIS A 338 7.71 0.93 13.56
N PHE A 339 7.54 0.06 14.56
CA PHE A 339 7.63 0.41 15.97
C PHE A 339 9.09 0.51 16.42
N SER A 340 9.39 1.50 17.27
CA SER A 340 10.67 1.57 17.99
C SER A 340 10.96 0.25 18.71
N ARG A 341 12.23 -0.13 18.72
CA ARG A 341 12.75 -1.34 19.41
C ARG A 341 12.35 -1.43 20.89
N ARG A 342 11.93 -0.31 21.49
CA ARG A 342 11.42 -0.26 22.87
C ARG A 342 10.08 -0.99 23.04
N TYR A 343 9.32 -1.17 21.96
CA TYR A 343 8.03 -1.86 21.93
C TYR A 343 8.18 -3.32 21.48
N ARG A 344 8.75 -4.14 22.36
CA ARG A 344 8.98 -5.56 22.09
C ARG A 344 7.65 -6.30 21.93
N ASP A 345 7.62 -7.27 21.03
CA ASP A 345 6.48 -8.18 20.87
C ASP A 345 6.69 -9.48 21.66
N ASP A 346 6.94 -9.36 22.97
CA ASP A 346 7.28 -10.48 23.85
C ASP A 346 6.09 -11.00 24.69
N ALA A 347 4.89 -10.51 24.41
CA ALA A 347 3.65 -10.79 25.14
C ALA A 347 3.72 -10.50 26.66
N SER A 348 4.68 -9.68 27.12
CA SER A 348 4.70 -9.21 28.50
C SER A 348 3.55 -8.22 28.76
N ASP A 349 3.07 -8.17 30.01
CA ASP A 349 2.00 -7.25 30.41
C ASP A 349 2.37 -5.79 30.15
N GLU A 350 3.63 -5.41 30.40
CA GLU A 350 4.15 -4.07 30.16
C GLU A 350 4.07 -3.69 28.67
N MET A 351 4.51 -4.57 27.77
CA MET A 351 4.46 -4.31 26.33
C MET A 351 3.03 -4.37 25.79
N THR A 352 2.20 -5.28 26.31
CA THR A 352 0.78 -5.37 25.95
C THR A 352 0.05 -4.07 26.33
N HIS A 353 0.35 -3.53 27.53
CA HIS A 353 -0.17 -2.25 27.97
C HIS A 353 0.33 -1.11 27.08
N ALA A 354 1.63 -1.05 26.78
CA ALA A 354 2.20 -0.03 25.89
C ALA A 354 1.56 -0.04 24.49
N MET A 355 1.36 -1.21 23.88
CA MET A 355 0.71 -1.32 22.57
C MET A 355 -0.78 -0.95 22.61
N THR A 356 -1.46 -1.22 23.75
CA THR A 356 -2.85 -0.79 23.97
C THR A 356 -2.95 0.73 24.11
N GLU A 357 -1.99 1.34 24.79
CA GLU A 357 -1.91 2.80 24.96
C GLU A 357 -1.63 3.49 23.61
N ILE A 358 -0.68 2.97 22.80
CA ILE A 358 -0.44 3.41 21.41
C ILE A 358 -1.74 3.42 20.61
N LYS A 359 -2.49 2.31 20.65
CA LYS A 359 -3.77 2.17 19.96
C LYS A 359 -4.81 3.18 20.47
N THR A 360 -4.83 3.43 21.77
CA THR A 360 -5.79 4.35 22.42
C THR A 360 -5.52 5.80 22.04
N GLN A 361 -4.25 6.23 22.05
CA GLN A 361 -3.84 7.56 21.59
C GLN A 361 -4.22 7.82 20.14
N CYS A 362 -4.10 6.80 19.29
CA CYS A 362 -4.52 6.89 17.89
C CYS A 362 -6.06 7.03 17.77
N SER A 363 -6.80 6.27 18.56
CA SER A 363 -8.27 6.25 18.57
C SER A 363 -8.88 7.57 19.06
N ALA A 364 -8.11 8.43 19.74
CA ALA A 364 -8.53 9.79 20.10
C ALA A 364 -8.74 10.69 18.87
N TYR A 365 -8.09 10.39 17.74
CA TYR A 365 -8.18 11.16 16.50
C TYR A 365 -8.92 10.43 15.38
N PHE A 366 -8.96 9.09 15.42
CA PHE A 366 -9.53 8.26 14.37
C PHE A 366 -10.61 7.32 14.92
N THR A 367 -11.82 7.42 14.38
CA THR A 367 -12.97 6.61 14.80
C THR A 367 -13.08 5.26 14.09
N GLY A 368 -12.24 5.00 13.08
CA GLY A 368 -12.21 3.71 12.38
C GLY A 368 -11.47 2.63 13.18
N LEU A 369 -11.30 1.46 12.56
CA LEU A 369 -10.62 0.35 13.25
C LEU A 369 -9.11 0.58 13.28
N VAL A 370 -8.53 0.69 14.48
CA VAL A 370 -7.07 0.76 14.69
C VAL A 370 -6.51 -0.61 15.04
N HIS A 371 -5.43 -1.00 14.38
CA HIS A 371 -4.71 -2.26 14.61
C HIS A 371 -3.21 -2.00 14.73
N CYS A 372 -2.53 -2.62 15.71
CA CYS A 372 -1.07 -2.61 15.80
C CYS A 372 -0.54 -3.89 15.17
N ALA A 373 0.29 -3.78 14.14
CA ALA A 373 0.79 -4.94 13.42
C ALA A 373 1.76 -5.78 14.26
N HIS A 374 1.71 -7.09 14.04
CA HIS A 374 2.66 -8.06 14.56
C HIS A 374 3.37 -8.74 13.40
N ASP A 375 4.59 -9.20 13.63
CA ASP A 375 5.29 -10.01 12.66
C ASP A 375 4.50 -11.29 12.34
N LEU A 376 4.52 -11.67 11.06
CA LEU A 376 3.80 -12.80 10.47
C LEU A 376 2.27 -12.69 10.57
N GLN A 377 1.72 -11.53 10.88
CA GLN A 377 0.27 -11.36 10.95
C GLN A 377 -0.35 -11.26 9.56
N HIS A 378 -1.34 -12.10 9.30
CA HIS A 378 -2.18 -12.08 8.10
C HIS A 378 -3.47 -11.29 8.32
N ILE A 379 -3.75 -10.32 7.47
CA ILE A 379 -4.93 -9.46 7.52
C ILE A 379 -5.65 -9.50 6.18
N ARG A 380 -6.75 -10.24 6.12
CA ARG A 380 -7.61 -10.32 4.94
C ARG A 380 -8.36 -9.01 4.71
N LEU A 381 -8.40 -8.57 3.44
CA LEU A 381 -9.14 -7.38 3.00
C LEU A 381 -10.43 -7.80 2.28
N PRO A 382 -11.59 -7.81 2.96
CA PRO A 382 -12.86 -8.14 2.31
C PRO A 382 -13.27 -7.04 1.32
N MET A 383 -14.06 -7.40 0.31
CA MET A 383 -14.79 -6.42 -0.49
C MET A 383 -15.80 -5.69 0.40
N ARG A 384 -15.98 -4.38 0.20
CA ARG A 384 -17.07 -3.64 0.85
C ARG A 384 -18.41 -4.13 0.28
N GLU A 385 -19.36 -4.48 1.15
CA GLU A 385 -20.68 -4.97 0.70
C GLU A 385 -21.58 -3.81 0.24
N GLU A 386 -21.59 -2.66 0.92
CA GLU A 386 -22.38 -1.48 0.55
C GLU A 386 -21.67 -0.19 1.03
N ARG A 387 -21.63 0.85 0.21
CA ARG A 387 -21.22 2.19 0.66
C ARG A 387 -22.37 2.81 1.47
N THR A 388 -22.48 2.52 2.75
CA THR A 388 -23.40 3.23 3.68
C THR A 388 -22.77 4.46 4.33
N ARG A 389 -21.87 5.13 3.62
CA ARG A 389 -21.49 6.51 3.94
C ARG A 389 -21.45 7.28 2.66
N ASP A 390 -22.36 8.25 2.56
CA ASP A 390 -22.21 9.35 1.62
C ASP A 390 -20.81 9.92 1.83
N LEU A 391 -19.95 9.84 0.81
CA LEU A 391 -18.66 10.53 0.79
C LEU A 391 -18.96 12.03 0.64
N VAL A 392 -19.50 12.65 1.70
CA VAL A 392 -19.94 14.06 1.72
C VAL A 392 -18.78 15.04 1.97
N ALA A 393 -17.53 14.59 2.02
CA ALA A 393 -16.39 15.50 2.00
C ALA A 393 -15.48 15.21 0.81
N GLU A 394 -15.59 16.09 -0.18
CA GLU A 394 -14.73 16.32 -1.33
C GLU A 394 -13.25 16.02 -1.01
N GLY A 395 -12.52 15.32 -1.89
CA GLY A 395 -11.11 15.00 -1.66
C GLY A 395 -10.20 16.20 -1.38
N ALA A 396 -10.65 17.41 -1.75
CA ALA A 396 -10.02 18.68 -1.36
C ALA A 396 -10.10 18.96 0.15
N GLU A 397 -11.22 18.63 0.81
CA GLU A 397 -11.38 18.77 2.25
C GLU A 397 -10.54 17.76 3.03
N ALA A 398 -10.50 16.51 2.57
CA ALA A 398 -9.60 15.49 3.12
C ALA A 398 -8.12 15.92 3.03
N ALA A 399 -7.71 16.46 1.87
CA ALA A 399 -6.36 17.00 1.68
C ALA A 399 -6.11 18.24 2.56
N ARG A 400 -7.10 19.14 2.71
CA ARG A 400 -7.01 20.31 3.61
C ARG A 400 -6.84 19.90 5.07
N VAL A 401 -7.66 18.95 5.56
CA VAL A 401 -7.58 18.46 6.94
C VAL A 401 -6.26 17.72 7.18
N ALA A 402 -5.79 16.92 6.22
CA ALA A 402 -4.49 16.26 6.32
C ALA A 402 -3.34 17.28 6.36
N SER A 403 -3.43 18.33 5.52
CA SER A 403 -2.45 19.44 5.54
C SER A 403 -2.45 20.15 6.90
N SER A 404 -3.64 20.48 7.45
CA SER A 404 -3.76 21.12 8.75
C SER A 404 -3.13 20.28 9.86
N ALA A 405 -3.39 18.97 9.88
CA ALA A 405 -2.82 18.07 10.90
C ALA A 405 -1.29 18.01 10.85
N ALA A 406 -0.71 18.01 9.66
CA ALA A 406 0.74 18.04 9.47
C ALA A 406 1.34 19.41 9.84
N ASP A 407 0.63 20.50 9.52
CA ASP A 407 1.04 21.87 9.89
C ASP A 407 1.01 22.08 11.41
N ASP A 408 0.02 21.53 12.11
CA ASP A 408 -0.08 21.58 13.57
C ASP A 408 1.09 20.85 14.25
N ALA A 409 1.44 19.65 13.75
CA ALA A 409 2.59 18.89 14.25
C ALA A 409 3.91 19.63 14.01
N LYS A 410 4.10 20.20 12.81
CA LYS A 410 5.27 21.04 12.49
C LYS A 410 5.33 22.28 13.40
N ALA A 411 4.21 22.97 13.60
CA ALA A 411 4.14 24.15 14.44
C ALA A 411 4.45 23.82 15.92
N ALA A 412 3.97 22.68 16.41
CA ALA A 412 4.29 22.18 17.74
C ALA A 412 5.80 21.91 17.90
N ALA A 413 6.42 21.23 16.92
CA ALA A 413 7.85 20.98 16.92
C ALA A 413 8.67 22.29 16.92
N ILE A 414 8.29 23.27 16.10
CA ILE A 414 8.94 24.59 16.08
C ILE A 414 8.83 25.30 17.44
N ARG A 415 7.64 25.28 18.07
CA ARG A 415 7.44 25.90 19.39
C ARG A 415 8.34 25.25 20.44
N PHE A 416 8.42 23.91 20.46
CA PHE A 416 9.22 23.16 21.42
C PHE A 416 10.72 23.50 21.33
N PHE A 417 11.31 23.45 20.13
CA PHE A 417 12.75 23.71 19.97
C PHE A 417 13.12 25.19 20.12
N ARG A 418 12.18 26.11 19.89
CA ARG A 418 12.37 27.54 20.22
C ARG A 418 12.42 27.79 21.73
N SER A 419 11.60 27.08 22.51
CA SER A 419 11.59 27.21 23.97
C SER A 419 12.70 26.40 24.66
N HIS A 420 13.31 25.43 23.96
CA HIS A 420 14.36 24.55 24.49
C HIS A 420 15.59 24.50 23.55
N PRO A 421 16.35 25.60 23.39
CA PRO A 421 17.45 25.69 22.42
C PRO A 421 18.63 24.73 22.69
N THR A 422 18.76 24.19 23.90
CA THR A 422 19.80 23.24 24.28
C THR A 422 19.41 21.77 24.09
N SER A 423 18.13 21.46 23.77
CA SER A 423 17.66 20.09 23.53
C SER A 423 17.80 19.64 22.07
N SER A 424 18.31 20.51 21.19
CA SER A 424 18.74 20.10 19.86
C SER A 424 20.05 19.31 19.97
N ASP A 425 19.98 18.08 20.46
CA ASP A 425 21.08 17.12 20.44
C ASP A 425 21.65 17.05 19.02
N GLY A 426 22.86 17.58 18.79
CA GLY A 426 23.83 17.28 17.73
C GLY A 426 23.42 17.28 16.24
N HIS A 427 22.15 17.20 15.87
CA HIS A 427 21.64 16.87 14.53
C HIS A 427 21.05 18.10 13.84
N THR A 428 21.87 19.14 13.74
CA THR A 428 21.43 20.50 13.40
C THR A 428 21.20 20.76 11.90
N SER A 429 21.42 19.79 11.01
CA SER A 429 21.14 19.92 9.56
C SER A 429 19.79 19.34 9.14
N HIS A 430 19.49 18.09 9.53
CA HIS A 430 18.23 17.42 9.18
C HIS A 430 17.03 18.06 9.86
N ALA A 431 17.17 18.43 11.14
CA ALA A 431 16.14 19.18 11.87
C ALA A 431 15.80 20.50 11.18
N LYS A 432 16.81 21.25 10.70
CA LYS A 432 16.58 22.49 9.96
C LYS A 432 15.83 22.27 8.66
N ARG A 433 16.11 21.19 7.92
CA ARG A 433 15.44 20.86 6.66
C ARG A 433 13.96 20.52 6.86
N LEU A 434 13.63 19.78 7.92
CA LEU A 434 12.25 19.38 8.20
C LEU A 434 11.41 20.52 8.79
N LEU A 435 12.05 21.38 9.59
CA LEU A 435 11.42 22.54 10.23
C LEU A 435 11.33 23.76 9.31
N SER A 436 12.17 23.87 8.26
CA SER A 436 11.97 24.80 7.14
C SER A 436 10.77 24.38 6.30
#